data_AF-A0AAN5D0U8-F1
#
_entry.id   AF-A0AAN5D0U8-F1
#
_cell.length_a   1.000
_cell.length_b   1.000
_cell.length_c   1.000
_cell.angle_alpha   90.00
_cell.angle_beta   90.00
_cell.angle_gamma   90.00
#
_symmetry.space_group_name_H-M   'P 1'
#
loop_
_entity.id
_entity.type
_entity.pdbx_description
1 polymer ?
#
loop_
_entity_poly.entity_id
_entity_poly.type
_entity_poly.pdbx_seq_one_letter_code
_entity_poly.pdbx_strand_id
1 'polypeptide(L)' 'SLLDRAEYFLIFSSDAEISWKLLLSDDFGLVKLQEDCLDQLETMESVKALKDTPEYKQLSNATKGVLLEKMFRLMP' A
#
# COMPACT_ATOMS: atom_id res chain seq x y z
N SER A 1 17.31 6.45 10.59
CA SER A 1 16.53 6.29 11.83
C SER A 1 16.15 4.81 12.00
N LEU A 2 15.54 4.41 13.13
CA LEU A 2 14.98 3.05 13.28
C LEU A 2 13.86 2.82 12.27
N LEU A 3 13.02 3.84 12.03
CA LEU A 3 11.93 3.79 11.06
C LEU A 3 12.45 3.57 9.64
N ASP A 4 13.54 4.24 9.22
CA ASP A 4 14.08 4.04 7.88
C ASP A 4 14.60 2.59 7.67
N ARG A 5 15.12 1.96 8.73
CA ARG A 5 15.56 0.55 8.66
C ARG A 5 14.37 -0.40 8.62
N ALA A 6 13.32 -0.10 9.37
CA ALA A 6 12.07 -0.87 9.35
C ALA A 6 11.39 -0.75 7.98
N GLU A 7 11.30 0.46 7.43
CA GLU A 7 10.78 0.74 6.09
C GLU A 7 11.55 -0.04 5.03
N TYR A 8 12.89 0.02 5.05
CA TYR A 8 13.73 -0.78 4.15
C TYR A 8 13.45 -2.28 4.30
N PHE A 9 13.42 -2.81 5.53
CA PHE A 9 13.14 -4.21 5.77
C PHE A 9 11.77 -4.64 5.22
N LEU A 10 10.73 -3.82 5.44
CA LEU A 10 9.36 -4.10 4.98
C LEU A 10 9.24 -4.11 3.46
N ILE A 11 9.97 -3.22 2.77
CA ILE A 11 10.02 -3.20 1.29
C ILE A 11 10.52 -4.55 0.76
N PHE A 12 11.66 -5.04 1.26
CA PHE A 12 12.28 -6.28 0.75
C PHE A 12 11.73 -7.58 1.35
N SER A 13 10.87 -7.51 2.36
CA SER A 13 10.27 -8.71 2.97
C SER A 13 9.19 -9.30 2.05
N SER A 14 9.32 -10.56 1.64
CA SER A 14 8.29 -11.27 0.86
C SER A 14 7.17 -11.87 1.72
N ASP A 15 7.36 -11.92 3.03
CA ASP A 15 6.52 -12.72 3.93
C ASP A 15 5.27 -11.99 4.41
N ALA A 16 5.09 -10.73 3.99
CA ALA A 16 3.97 -9.88 4.39
C ALA A 16 3.14 -9.47 3.18
N GLU A 17 1.81 -9.56 3.33
CA GLU A 17 0.88 -9.13 2.29
C GLU A 17 0.93 -7.63 2.04
N ILE A 18 0.70 -7.22 0.79
CA ILE A 18 0.70 -5.81 0.37
C ILE A 18 -0.33 -4.99 1.17
N SER A 19 -1.50 -5.55 1.47
CA SER A 19 -2.55 -4.91 2.26
C SER A 19 -2.05 -4.47 3.64
N TRP A 20 -1.29 -5.35 4.31
CA TRP A 20 -0.71 -5.09 5.63
C TRP A 20 0.44 -4.09 5.58
N LYS A 21 1.33 -4.22 4.59
CA LYS A 21 2.41 -3.25 4.37
C LYS A 21 1.87 -1.85 4.08
N LEU A 22 0.79 -1.77 3.30
CA LEU A 22 0.15 -0.51 2.96
C LEU A 22 -0.47 0.16 4.19
N LEU A 23 -1.14 -0.61 5.07
CA LEU A 23 -1.66 -0.10 6.34
C LEU A 23 -0.54 0.43 7.23
N LEU A 24 0.56 -0.31 7.38
CA LEU A 24 1.72 0.17 8.14
C LEU A 24 2.30 1.46 7.56
N SER A 25 2.36 1.56 6.24
CA SER A 25 2.88 2.77 5.59
C SER A 25 2.00 3.99 5.88
N ASP A 26 0.67 3.79 5.94
CA ASP A 26 -0.31 4.83 6.25
C ASP A 26 -0.23 5.25 7.72
N ASP A 27 -0.19 4.29 8.65
CA ASP A 27 -0.17 4.55 10.10
C ASP A 27 1.12 5.24 10.57
N PHE A 28 2.26 4.88 9.99
CA PHE A 28 3.58 5.37 10.41
C PHE A 28 4.20 6.39 9.44
N GLY A 29 3.51 6.77 8.36
CA GLY A 29 4.00 7.72 7.37
C GLY A 29 5.24 7.24 6.61
N LEU A 30 5.31 5.94 6.30
CA LEU A 30 6.44 5.31 5.61
C LEU A 30 6.29 5.46 4.09
N VAL A 31 6.67 6.63 3.58
CA VAL A 31 6.43 7.04 2.18
C VAL A 31 7.01 6.05 1.16
N LYS A 32 8.23 5.54 1.36
CA LYS A 32 8.86 4.63 0.38
C LYS A 32 8.19 3.27 0.36
N LEU A 33 7.74 2.79 1.53
CA LEU A 33 6.97 1.56 1.59
C LEU A 33 5.61 1.72 0.92
N GLN A 34 4.97 2.89 1.07
CA GLN A 34 3.71 3.18 0.41
C GLN A 34 3.88 3.20 -1.13
N GLU A 35 4.93 3.87 -1.63
CA GLU A 35 5.27 3.89 -3.05
C GLU A 35 5.52 2.47 -3.59
N ASP A 36 6.34 1.67 -2.89
CA ASP A 36 6.61 0.27 -3.27
C ASP A 36 5.34 -0.59 -3.31
N CYS A 37 4.44 -0.42 -2.33
CA CYS A 37 3.15 -1.10 -2.34
C CYS A 37 2.29 -0.69 -3.54
N LEU A 38 2.27 0.61 -3.88
CA LEU A 38 1.49 1.13 -5.01
C LEU A 38 2.05 0.71 -6.36
N ASP A 39 3.37 0.54 -6.47
CA ASP A 39 4.02 0.09 -7.70
C ASP A 39 3.75 -1.39 -7.99
N GLN A 40 3.66 -2.23 -6.95
CA GLN A 40 3.26 -3.64 -7.07
C GLN A 40 1.79 -3.83 -7.48
N LEU A 41 0.95 -2.80 -7.35
CA LEU A 41 -0.44 -2.84 -7.82
C LEU A 41 -0.50 -2.48 -9.32
N GLU A 42 -0.16 -3.46 -10.15
CA GLU A 42 -0.03 -3.28 -11.60
C GLU A 42 -1.37 -3.36 -12.37
N THR A 43 -2.44 -3.88 -11.75
CA THR A 43 -3.73 -4.08 -12.42
C THR A 43 -4.88 -3.45 -11.63
N MET A 44 -5.98 -3.16 -12.32
CA MET A 44 -7.19 -2.69 -11.64
C MET A 44 -7.72 -3.76 -10.67
N GLU A 45 -7.55 -5.04 -11.02
CA GLU A 45 -7.94 -6.19 -10.21
C GLU A 45 -7.15 -6.27 -8.91
N SER A 46 -5.83 -6.00 -8.93
CA SER A 46 -5.02 -5.98 -7.70
C SER A 46 -5.46 -4.86 -6.75
N VAL A 47 -5.81 -3.68 -7.29
CA VAL A 47 -6.35 -2.58 -6.48
C VAL A 47 -7.74 -2.91 -5.92
N LYS A 48 -8.58 -3.60 -6.69
CA LYS A 48 -9.91 -4.04 -6.22
C LYS A 48 -9.80 -5.09 -5.11
N ALA A 49 -8.87 -6.04 -5.23
CA ALA A 49 -8.66 -7.08 -4.22
C ALA A 49 -8.34 -6.50 -2.83
N LEU A 50 -7.68 -5.34 -2.76
CA LEU A 50 -7.43 -4.65 -1.49
C LEU A 50 -8.73 -4.29 -0.77
N LYS A 51 -9.82 -3.96 -1.47
CA LYS A 51 -11.09 -3.54 -0.86
C LYS A 51 -11.72 -4.64 0.00
N ASP A 52 -11.38 -5.90 -0.28
CA ASP A 52 -11.92 -7.05 0.44
C ASP A 52 -11.10 -7.39 1.69
N THR A 53 -9.93 -6.76 1.90
CA THR A 53 -9.09 -7.03 3.06
C THR A 53 -9.51 -6.19 4.27
N PRO A 54 -9.30 -6.70 5.51
CA PRO A 54 -9.62 -5.93 6.72
C PRO A 54 -8.77 -4.66 6.88
N GLU A 55 -7.55 -4.64 6.34
CA GLU A 55 -6.62 -3.51 6.36
C GLU A 55 -7.19 -2.31 5.61
N TYR A 56 -7.84 -2.54 4.46
CA TYR A 56 -8.41 -1.46 3.66
C TYR A 56 -9.45 -0.64 4.42
N LYS A 57 -10.21 -1.28 5.33
CA LYS A 57 -11.18 -0.56 6.16
C LYS A 57 -10.50 0.45 7.09
N GLN A 58 -9.29 0.12 7.56
CA GLN A 58 -8.51 0.91 8.51
C GLN A 58 -7.71 2.02 7.84
N LEU A 59 -7.43 1.93 6.53
CA LEU A 59 -6.72 2.97 5.78
C LEU A 59 -7.39 4.34 5.92
N SER A 60 -6.55 5.37 6.01
CA SER A 60 -6.96 6.76 5.95
C SER A 60 -7.67 7.11 4.64
N ASN A 61 -8.49 8.16 4.67
CA ASN A 61 -9.13 8.67 3.46
C ASN A 61 -8.12 9.17 2.43
N ALA A 62 -6.94 9.65 2.87
CA ALA A 62 -5.87 10.08 1.99
C ALA A 62 -5.34 8.90 1.17
N THR A 63 -4.97 7.81 1.82
CA THR A 63 -4.45 6.61 1.15
C THR A 63 -5.50 5.93 0.28
N LYS A 64 -6.77 5.91 0.72
CA LYS A 64 -7.91 5.48 -0.14
C LYS A 64 -8.04 6.35 -1.40
N GLY A 65 -7.81 7.66 -1.29
CA GLY A 65 -7.77 8.57 -2.43
C GLY A 65 -6.65 8.23 -3.42
N VAL A 66 -5.45 7.96 -2.92
CA VAL A 66 -4.30 7.55 -3.76
C VAL A 66 -4.57 6.22 -4.48
N LEU A 67 -5.15 5.23 -3.80
CA LEU A 67 -5.56 3.97 -4.43
C LEU A 67 -6.61 4.18 -5.52
N LEU A 68 -7.57 5.08 -5.31
CA LEU A 68 -8.57 5.43 -6.31
C LEU A 68 -7.91 6.08 -7.54
N GLU A 69 -6.98 7.01 -7.35
CA GLU A 69 -6.21 7.61 -8.44
C GLU A 69 -5.39 6.57 -9.21
N LYS A 70 -4.72 5.65 -8.52
CA LYS A 70 -4.00 4.54 -9.16
C LYS A 70 -4.97 3.69 -10.01
N MET A 71 -6.14 3.36 -9.48
CA MET A 71 -7.18 2.63 -10.22
C MET A 71 -7.60 3.37 -11.51
N PHE A 72 -7.74 4.70 -11.45
CA PHE A 72 -8.01 5.53 -12.64
C PHE A 72 -6.89 5.46 -13.68
N ARG A 73 -5.63 5.45 -13.24
CA ARG A 73 -4.46 5.35 -14.14
C ARG A 73 -4.31 3.97 -14.80
N LEU A 74 -4.86 2.93 -14.19
CA LEU A 74 -4.82 1.55 -14.68
C LEU A 74 -6.01 1.20 -15.58
N MET A 75 -6.95 2.13 -15.80
CA MET A 75 -8.02 1.91 -16.77
C MET A 75 -7.48 1.95 -18.21
N PRO A 76 -7.96 1.04 -19.09
CA PRO A 76 -7.58 1.00 -20.49
C PRO A 76 -8.09 2.20 -21.30
#